data_AF-A0A8J6BJ68-F1
#
_entry.id   AF-A0A8J6BJ68-F1
#
_cell.length_a   1.000
_cell.length_b   1.000
_cell.length_c   1.000
_cell.angle_alpha   90.00
_cell.angle_beta   90.00
_cell.angle_gamma   90.00
#
_symmetry.space_group_name_H-M   'P 1'
#
loop_
_entity.id
_entity.type
_entity.pdbx_description
1 polymer ?
#
loop_
_entity_poly.entity_id
_entity_poly.type
_entity_poly.pdbx_seq_one_letter_code
_entity_poly.pdbx_strand_id
1 'polypeptide(L)'
;MQRHMQRFVAKIVTMMKHEGLYYPQGGPIIISQIENEYQMVEPAFGSSGRRYVRWAAATAVSLQTGVPWMMCKQNDAPDPVINTCNGLICGETFVGPNSPDKPALWTENWTSRYLIYGNDTKMRSPEDIAFAVTLFIARMKGSFVSYYMYHGGTNFGRFASSFVTTNYYDGAPLDEYGLIWQPTWEHLRELHAVVKQSSEPLLFGSYSNFSLGQEQEAHVFETESKCVAFLVNLDQHKTPKVEFRNISLQMAPKSISILSDCRTVVFETAKVNAQHGSRTATIVQALDNTANWKAFIEPVPQDLSKSMYTRNQLLEQLATTKDETDYLWYIVSYENRESDGDPLARLYVESLAHILHAFVNNKYVGSVHGSHDGPRNIVLNTRISLMEGDNMISLLSVMVGSPDSGAHLERRLFGIQKVGIEQGKQPRHLLNNDSWGYQVGLFGEENKIYMQGAKNVEWIATNNLTDHPLIWYKTTFATPAGNDAVTLDLTGMGKGEVWVNGESIGRYWVSFRAPSGQPSQSL
;
A
#
# COMPACT_ATOMS: atom_id res chain seq x y z
N MET A 1 -7.60 -18.50 -15.38
CA MET A 1 -6.61 -17.91 -14.43
C MET A 1 -5.44 -18.86 -14.14
N GLN A 2 -5.66 -20.10 -13.69
CA GLN A 2 -4.59 -21.08 -13.39
C GLN A 2 -3.46 -21.16 -14.44
N ARG A 3 -3.80 -21.29 -15.73
CA ARG A 3 -2.83 -21.29 -16.84
C ARG A 3 -1.91 -20.05 -16.85
N HIS A 4 -2.45 -18.88 -16.56
CA HIS A 4 -1.67 -17.63 -16.57
C HIS A 4 -0.72 -17.54 -15.37
N MET A 5 -1.21 -17.90 -14.18
CA MET A 5 -0.39 -18.02 -12.97
C MET A 5 0.75 -19.02 -13.18
N GLN A 6 0.44 -20.24 -13.62
CA GLN A 6 1.44 -21.28 -13.86
C GLN A 6 2.52 -20.82 -14.85
N ARG A 7 2.11 -20.19 -15.96
CA ARG A 7 3.06 -19.67 -16.96
C ARG A 7 4.00 -18.61 -16.36
N PHE A 8 3.45 -17.69 -15.55
CA PHE A 8 4.26 -16.64 -14.93
C PHE A 8 5.21 -17.20 -13.86
N VAL A 9 4.72 -18.03 -12.95
CA VAL A 9 5.53 -18.68 -11.91
C VAL A 9 6.65 -19.51 -12.55
N ALA A 10 6.32 -20.32 -13.57
CA ALA A 10 7.31 -21.10 -14.31
C ALA A 10 8.37 -20.21 -15.00
N LYS A 11 7.96 -19.08 -15.58
CA LYS A 11 8.89 -18.10 -16.17
C LYS A 11 9.87 -17.57 -15.12
N ILE A 12 9.37 -17.10 -13.97
CA ILE A 12 10.22 -16.55 -12.91
C ILE A 12 11.17 -17.61 -12.37
N VAL A 13 10.67 -18.81 -12.03
CA VAL A 13 11.53 -19.91 -11.54
C VAL A 13 12.59 -20.28 -12.59
N THR A 14 12.24 -20.34 -13.87
CA THR A 14 13.20 -20.62 -14.95
C THR A 14 14.28 -19.55 -15.04
N MET A 15 13.91 -18.27 -14.93
CA MET A 15 14.87 -17.16 -14.89
C MET A 15 15.80 -17.28 -13.68
N MET A 16 15.28 -17.51 -12.48
CA MET A 16 16.10 -17.65 -11.27
C MET A 16 17.06 -18.85 -11.37
N LYS A 17 16.60 -19.96 -11.96
CA LYS A 17 17.46 -21.13 -12.22
C LYS A 17 18.55 -20.86 -13.24
N HIS A 18 18.22 -20.17 -14.33
CA HIS A 18 19.18 -19.80 -15.37
C HIS A 18 20.32 -18.96 -14.80
N GLU A 19 20.00 -18.02 -13.92
CA GLU A 19 20.97 -17.15 -13.24
C GLU A 19 21.63 -17.82 -12.01
N GLY A 20 21.36 -19.10 -11.73
CA GLY A 20 21.96 -19.81 -10.61
C GLY A 20 21.59 -19.28 -9.23
N LEU A 21 20.42 -18.63 -9.07
CA LEU A 21 20.06 -17.89 -7.87
C LEU A 21 19.51 -18.74 -6.72
N TYR A 22 19.17 -20.00 -6.94
CA TYR A 22 18.77 -20.90 -5.86
C TYR A 22 19.98 -21.42 -5.07
N TYR A 23 19.83 -21.58 -3.76
CA TYR A 23 20.90 -22.03 -2.86
C TYR A 23 21.63 -23.30 -3.33
N PRO A 24 20.96 -24.36 -3.82
CA PRO A 24 21.65 -25.53 -4.36
C PRO A 24 22.52 -25.27 -5.60
N GLN A 25 22.33 -24.13 -6.27
CA GLN A 25 23.14 -23.66 -7.40
C GLN A 25 24.26 -22.68 -6.98
N GLY A 26 24.37 -22.38 -5.68
CA GLY A 26 25.30 -21.39 -5.13
C GLY A 26 24.71 -19.99 -4.95
N GLY A 27 23.41 -19.80 -5.23
CA GLY A 27 22.74 -18.50 -5.13
C GLY A 27 22.11 -18.21 -3.76
N PRO A 28 21.50 -17.02 -3.59
CA PRO A 28 21.00 -16.57 -2.29
C PRO A 28 19.57 -17.04 -1.94
N ILE A 29 18.79 -17.58 -2.88
CA ILE A 29 17.38 -17.93 -2.62
C ILE A 29 17.31 -19.24 -1.84
N ILE A 30 16.82 -19.17 -0.59
CA ILE A 30 16.71 -20.31 0.34
C ILE A 30 15.27 -20.84 0.54
N ILE A 31 14.26 -20.08 0.13
CA ILE A 31 12.84 -20.43 0.26
C ILE A 31 12.03 -19.63 -0.78
N SER A 32 10.88 -20.15 -1.22
CA SER A 32 9.97 -19.45 -2.13
C SER A 32 8.53 -19.52 -1.65
N GLN A 33 7.73 -18.49 -1.92
CA GLN A 33 6.31 -18.49 -1.58
C GLN A 33 5.45 -18.63 -2.83
N ILE A 34 4.41 -19.45 -2.77
CA ILE A 34 3.34 -19.50 -3.76
C ILE A 34 2.06 -18.95 -3.12
N GLU A 35 1.30 -18.14 -3.86
CA GLU A 35 0.13 -17.43 -3.31
C GLU A 35 0.44 -16.45 -2.16
N ASN A 36 -0.56 -15.70 -1.72
CA ASN A 36 -0.44 -14.80 -0.58
C ASN A 36 -1.75 -14.68 0.20
N GLU A 37 -1.74 -15.07 1.47
CA GLU A 37 -2.89 -15.02 2.40
C GLU A 37 -4.20 -15.59 1.83
N TYR A 38 -4.12 -16.59 0.94
CA TYR A 38 -5.28 -17.07 0.19
C TYR A 38 -6.39 -17.63 1.08
N GLN A 39 -6.07 -18.18 2.25
CA GLN A 39 -7.07 -18.67 3.20
C GLN A 39 -8.05 -17.57 3.67
N MET A 40 -7.65 -16.29 3.62
CA MET A 40 -8.52 -15.17 3.95
C MET A 40 -9.68 -15.01 2.97
N VAL A 41 -9.51 -15.46 1.71
CA VAL A 41 -10.52 -15.37 0.65
C VAL A 41 -11.05 -16.73 0.21
N GLU A 42 -10.36 -17.81 0.57
CA GLU A 42 -10.72 -19.18 0.22
C GLU A 42 -12.19 -19.55 0.52
N PRO A 43 -12.80 -19.16 1.66
CA PRO A 43 -14.20 -19.48 1.94
C PRO A 43 -15.17 -18.96 0.87
N ALA A 44 -14.88 -17.82 0.24
CA ALA A 44 -15.72 -17.25 -0.82
C ALA A 44 -15.77 -18.14 -2.08
N PHE A 45 -14.79 -19.04 -2.25
CA PHE A 45 -14.70 -19.98 -3.37
C PHE A 45 -15.12 -21.41 -3.00
N GLY A 46 -15.51 -21.66 -1.74
CA GLY A 46 -15.96 -22.97 -1.26
C GLY A 46 -14.99 -24.11 -1.61
N SER A 47 -15.53 -25.23 -2.13
CA SER A 47 -14.71 -26.40 -2.47
C SER A 47 -13.70 -26.15 -3.60
N SER A 48 -13.94 -25.15 -4.45
CA SER A 48 -13.00 -24.78 -5.52
C SER A 48 -11.75 -24.09 -4.95
N GLY A 49 -11.88 -23.33 -3.85
CA GLY A 49 -10.74 -22.72 -3.15
C GLY A 49 -9.77 -23.78 -2.64
N ARG A 50 -10.27 -24.80 -1.95
CA ARG A 50 -9.45 -25.93 -1.46
C ARG A 50 -8.76 -26.70 -2.59
N ARG A 51 -9.47 -26.95 -3.70
CA ARG A 51 -8.87 -27.59 -4.88
C ARG A 51 -7.78 -26.71 -5.50
N TYR A 52 -7.98 -25.40 -5.49
CA TYR A 52 -7.01 -24.43 -5.98
C TYR A 52 -5.74 -24.42 -5.13
N VAL A 53 -5.85 -24.36 -3.80
CA VAL A 53 -4.69 -24.41 -2.89
C VAL A 53 -3.83 -25.65 -3.16
N ARG A 54 -4.47 -26.83 -3.28
CA ARG A 54 -3.77 -28.08 -3.62
C ARG A 54 -3.08 -28.01 -4.98
N TRP A 55 -3.75 -27.45 -5.98
CA TRP A 55 -3.17 -27.27 -7.32
C TRP A 55 -2.00 -26.28 -7.31
N ALA A 56 -2.11 -25.16 -6.59
CA ALA A 56 -1.07 -24.12 -6.51
C ALA A 56 0.19 -24.67 -5.85
N ALA A 57 0.03 -25.36 -4.71
CA ALA A 57 1.13 -26.03 -4.02
C ALA A 57 1.80 -27.10 -4.90
N ALA A 58 1.03 -28.00 -5.53
CA ALA A 58 1.56 -29.03 -6.42
C ALA A 58 2.30 -28.41 -7.63
N THR A 59 1.77 -27.33 -8.19
CA THR A 59 2.41 -26.59 -9.29
C THR A 59 3.76 -26.04 -8.84
N ALA A 60 3.82 -25.35 -7.70
CA ALA A 60 5.05 -24.77 -7.18
C ALA A 60 6.13 -25.83 -6.92
N VAL A 61 5.76 -26.92 -6.24
CA VAL A 61 6.66 -28.04 -5.94
C VAL A 61 7.18 -28.72 -7.21
N SER A 62 6.32 -28.86 -8.24
CA SER A 62 6.71 -29.48 -9.52
C SER A 62 7.80 -28.71 -10.28
N LEU A 63 8.01 -27.44 -9.96
CA LEU A 63 9.06 -26.62 -10.58
C LEU A 63 10.47 -26.97 -10.06
N GLN A 64 10.59 -27.82 -9.03
CA GLN A 64 11.86 -28.40 -8.56
C GLN A 64 12.96 -27.35 -8.34
N THR A 65 12.66 -26.33 -7.54
CA THR A 65 13.61 -25.24 -7.19
C THR A 65 14.80 -25.71 -6.35
N GLY A 66 14.66 -26.87 -5.70
CA GLY A 66 15.67 -27.42 -4.79
C GLY A 66 15.66 -26.79 -3.39
N VAL A 67 14.74 -25.84 -3.14
CA VAL A 67 14.52 -25.20 -1.84
C VAL A 67 13.06 -25.35 -1.40
N PRO A 68 12.75 -25.22 -0.10
CA PRO A 68 11.37 -25.30 0.38
C PRO A 68 10.42 -24.28 -0.25
N TRP A 69 9.14 -24.64 -0.28
CA TRP A 69 8.04 -23.74 -0.60
C TRP A 69 7.22 -23.42 0.64
N MET A 70 6.66 -22.21 0.70
CA MET A 70 5.77 -21.77 1.77
C MET A 70 4.49 -21.12 1.26
N MET A 71 3.48 -21.05 2.12
CA MET A 71 2.23 -20.31 1.92
C MET A 71 1.87 -19.57 3.22
N CYS A 72 1.77 -18.24 3.15
CA CYS A 72 1.40 -17.42 4.30
C CYS A 72 -0.11 -17.42 4.56
N LYS A 73 -0.49 -17.42 5.84
CA LYS A 73 -1.88 -17.61 6.31
C LYS A 73 -2.59 -18.71 5.52
N GLN A 74 -2.05 -19.92 5.55
CA GLN A 74 -2.66 -21.09 4.90
C GLN A 74 -2.51 -22.34 5.77
N ASN A 75 -3.36 -22.47 6.78
CA ASN A 75 -3.25 -23.56 7.77
C ASN A 75 -3.36 -24.97 7.16
N ASP A 76 -4.03 -25.13 6.01
CA ASP A 76 -4.17 -26.39 5.29
C ASP A 76 -3.22 -26.52 4.08
N ALA A 77 -2.10 -25.78 4.07
CA ALA A 77 -1.06 -25.91 3.06
C ALA A 77 -0.57 -27.39 2.96
N PRO A 78 -0.70 -28.04 1.79
CA PRO A 78 -0.38 -29.46 1.67
C PRO A 78 1.13 -29.71 1.68
N ASP A 79 1.54 -30.89 2.15
CA ASP A 79 2.95 -31.29 2.13
C ASP A 79 3.52 -31.28 0.71
N PRO A 80 4.80 -30.89 0.54
CA PRO A 80 5.78 -30.49 1.55
C PRO A 80 5.78 -28.98 1.89
N VAL A 81 4.74 -28.22 1.51
CA VAL A 81 4.71 -26.75 1.63
C VAL A 81 4.53 -26.33 3.10
N ILE A 82 5.30 -25.34 3.54
CA ILE A 82 5.29 -24.83 4.92
C ILE A 82 4.22 -23.73 5.06
N ASN A 83 3.28 -23.89 6.02
CA ASN A 83 2.37 -22.81 6.37
C ASN A 83 3.06 -21.80 7.29
N THR A 84 2.84 -20.51 7.06
CA THR A 84 3.51 -19.44 7.81
C THR A 84 2.52 -18.45 8.38
N CYS A 85 3.00 -17.61 9.30
CA CYS A 85 2.21 -16.56 9.93
C CYS A 85 2.55 -15.18 9.39
N ASN A 86 1.53 -14.32 9.33
CA ASN A 86 1.63 -12.88 9.08
C ASN A 86 0.87 -12.14 10.18
N GLY A 87 1.35 -10.96 10.57
CA GLY A 87 0.66 -10.10 11.54
C GLY A 87 1.61 -9.34 12.45
N LEU A 88 1.06 -8.81 13.55
CA LEU A 88 1.83 -8.06 14.56
C LEU A 88 2.49 -8.97 15.60
N ILE A 89 1.85 -10.08 15.98
CA ILE A 89 2.16 -10.87 17.18
C ILE A 89 1.98 -12.38 16.97
N CYS A 90 2.68 -12.96 15.98
CA CYS A 90 2.57 -14.40 15.69
C CYS A 90 3.01 -15.33 16.83
N GLY A 91 3.74 -14.83 17.83
CA GLY A 91 3.99 -15.58 19.07
C GLY A 91 2.73 -15.86 19.91
N GLU A 92 1.61 -15.20 19.60
CA GLU A 92 0.30 -15.40 20.23
C GLU A 92 -0.74 -15.91 19.23
N THR A 93 -0.72 -15.37 17.99
CA THR A 93 -1.80 -15.62 17.02
C THR A 93 -1.55 -16.80 16.10
N PHE A 94 -0.31 -17.29 15.99
CA PHE A 94 -0.01 -18.42 15.11
C PHE A 94 -0.41 -19.73 15.79
N VAL A 95 -1.27 -20.50 15.13
CA VAL A 95 -1.67 -21.84 15.59
C VAL A 95 -0.52 -22.87 15.54
N GLY A 96 0.58 -22.51 14.88
CA GLY A 96 1.74 -23.36 14.68
C GLY A 96 1.82 -23.98 13.27
N PRO A 97 2.95 -24.62 12.96
CA PRO A 97 3.09 -25.38 11.73
C PRO A 97 2.05 -26.51 11.69
N ASN A 98 1.52 -26.81 10.50
CA ASN A 98 0.47 -27.81 10.31
C ASN A 98 0.97 -29.26 10.28
N SER A 99 2.26 -29.47 10.57
CA SER A 99 2.91 -30.77 10.75
C SER A 99 4.07 -30.61 11.74
N PRO A 100 4.36 -31.61 12.60
CA PRO A 100 5.51 -31.57 13.52
C PRO A 100 6.86 -31.50 12.80
N ASP A 101 6.94 -31.93 11.54
CA ASP A 101 8.16 -31.92 10.73
C ASP A 101 8.43 -30.58 10.04
N LYS A 102 7.60 -29.55 10.29
CA LYS A 102 7.72 -28.22 9.68
C LYS A 102 8.16 -27.18 10.71
N PRO A 103 9.04 -26.24 10.34
CA PRO A 103 9.43 -25.14 11.20
C PRO A 103 8.32 -24.10 11.34
N ALA A 104 8.29 -23.37 12.47
CA ALA A 104 7.49 -22.17 12.63
C ALA A 104 8.17 -20.97 11.94
N LEU A 105 7.52 -20.42 10.91
CA LEU A 105 8.02 -19.27 10.14
C LEU A 105 7.04 -18.09 10.22
N TRP A 106 7.57 -16.89 10.41
CA TRP A 106 6.83 -15.63 10.38
C TRP A 106 7.27 -14.80 9.18
N THR A 107 6.45 -14.79 8.13
CA THR A 107 6.76 -14.18 6.83
C THR A 107 6.52 -12.67 6.79
N GLU A 108 5.58 -12.16 7.59
CA GLU A 108 5.33 -10.73 7.68
C GLU A 108 5.12 -10.28 9.13
N ASN A 109 6.20 -9.86 9.79
CA ASN A 109 6.12 -9.09 11.03
C ASN A 109 5.89 -7.62 10.67
N TRP A 110 4.65 -7.15 10.83
CA TRP A 110 4.28 -5.79 10.41
C TRP A 110 4.95 -4.73 11.29
N THR A 111 5.95 -4.01 10.75
CA THR A 111 6.75 -3.02 11.49
C THR A 111 6.07 -1.66 11.70
N SER A 112 4.94 -1.41 11.05
CA SER A 112 4.12 -0.20 11.05
C SER A 112 2.86 -0.53 10.23
N ARG A 113 2.37 0.38 9.37
CA ARG A 113 1.35 0.12 8.34
C ARG A 113 1.65 0.92 7.08
N TYR A 114 1.09 0.46 5.95
CA TYR A 114 1.07 1.24 4.73
C TYR A 114 0.25 2.53 4.93
N LEU A 115 0.62 3.57 4.20
CA LEU A 115 0.03 4.90 4.33
C LEU A 115 -1.10 5.10 3.32
N ILE A 116 -2.14 5.82 3.74
CA ILE A 116 -3.38 5.99 2.98
C ILE A 116 -3.71 7.49 2.95
N TYR A 117 -4.12 7.98 1.77
CA TYR A 117 -4.58 9.35 1.62
C TYR A 117 -5.75 9.68 2.54
N GLY A 118 -5.63 10.78 3.29
CA GLY A 118 -6.67 11.27 4.20
C GLY A 118 -6.65 10.64 5.60
N ASN A 119 -5.63 9.82 5.91
CA ASN A 119 -5.45 9.23 7.24
C ASN A 119 -4.19 9.76 7.95
N ASP A 120 -4.24 9.77 9.29
CA ASP A 120 -3.07 10.06 10.13
C ASP A 120 -2.15 8.83 10.19
N THR A 121 -0.84 9.08 10.15
CA THR A 121 0.18 8.03 10.26
C THR A 121 0.23 7.45 11.67
N LYS A 122 0.25 6.12 11.78
CA LYS A 122 0.42 5.38 13.05
C LYS A 122 1.66 4.51 13.00
N MET A 123 2.67 4.87 13.79
CA MET A 123 3.90 4.09 13.91
C MET A 123 3.78 3.00 14.98
N ARG A 124 4.56 1.93 14.82
CA ARG A 124 4.74 0.88 15.82
C ARG A 124 6.05 1.11 16.57
N SER A 125 6.04 0.95 17.89
CA SER A 125 7.22 1.22 18.70
C SER A 125 8.28 0.10 18.56
N PRO A 126 9.58 0.42 18.69
CA PRO A 126 10.66 -0.57 18.70
C PRO A 126 10.45 -1.68 19.73
N GLU A 127 9.98 -1.31 20.91
CA GLU A 127 9.76 -2.23 22.04
C GLU A 127 8.71 -3.27 21.71
N ASP A 128 7.60 -2.85 21.08
CA ASP A 128 6.53 -3.77 20.68
C ASP A 128 6.99 -4.73 19.57
N ILE A 129 7.79 -4.26 18.61
CA ILE A 129 8.38 -5.11 17.56
C ILE A 129 9.34 -6.12 18.21
N ALA A 130 10.26 -5.66 19.04
CA ALA A 130 11.24 -6.51 19.71
C ALA A 130 10.56 -7.54 20.63
N PHE A 131 9.53 -7.13 21.38
CA PHE A 131 8.70 -8.01 22.20
C PHE A 131 8.06 -9.10 21.35
N ALA A 132 7.38 -8.73 20.27
CA ALA A 132 6.66 -9.68 19.44
C ALA A 132 7.59 -10.71 18.77
N VAL A 133 8.74 -10.26 18.24
CA VAL A 133 9.75 -11.15 17.66
C VAL A 133 10.35 -12.10 18.69
N THR A 134 10.73 -11.56 19.85
CA THR A 134 11.32 -12.36 20.93
C THR A 134 10.33 -13.39 21.47
N LEU A 135 9.05 -13.00 21.59
CA LEU A 135 7.98 -13.90 22.01
C LEU A 135 7.78 -15.05 21.02
N PHE A 136 7.82 -14.76 19.71
CA PHE A 136 7.72 -15.78 18.67
C PHE A 136 8.88 -16.78 18.72
N ILE A 137 10.12 -16.30 18.90
CA ILE A 137 11.28 -17.17 19.08
C ILE A 137 11.09 -18.07 20.31
N ALA A 138 10.72 -17.48 21.45
CA ALA A 138 10.59 -18.18 22.73
C ALA A 138 9.45 -19.20 22.75
N ARG A 139 8.22 -18.78 22.42
CA ARG A 139 7.01 -19.61 22.52
C ARG A 139 6.87 -20.61 21.38
N MET A 140 7.12 -20.18 20.15
CA MET A 140 6.87 -20.99 18.95
C MET A 140 8.10 -21.78 18.52
N LYS A 141 9.23 -21.64 19.22
CA LYS A 141 10.55 -22.11 18.74
C LYS A 141 10.79 -21.54 17.33
N GLY A 142 10.41 -20.26 17.16
CA GLY A 142 10.40 -19.59 15.88
C GLY A 142 11.79 -19.56 15.26
N SER A 143 11.90 -19.99 14.01
CA SER A 143 13.20 -20.15 13.32
C SER A 143 13.37 -19.22 12.12
N PHE A 144 12.35 -18.43 11.80
CA PHE A 144 12.37 -17.42 10.74
C PHE A 144 11.43 -16.28 11.08
N VAL A 145 11.93 -15.05 10.99
CA VAL A 145 11.13 -13.83 11.09
C VAL A 145 11.56 -12.87 9.98
N SER A 146 10.60 -12.40 9.20
CA SER A 146 10.80 -11.39 8.17
C SER A 146 10.02 -10.12 8.54
N TYR A 147 10.73 -8.99 8.59
CA TYR A 147 10.15 -7.68 8.86
C TYR A 147 9.45 -7.15 7.61
N TYR A 148 8.13 -6.98 7.69
CA TYR A 148 7.33 -6.38 6.63
C TYR A 148 6.89 -4.98 7.09
N MET A 149 7.53 -3.89 6.67
CA MET A 149 8.72 -3.82 5.84
C MET A 149 9.97 -3.59 6.68
N TYR A 150 11.12 -4.11 6.20
CA TYR A 150 12.43 -3.65 6.65
C TYR A 150 12.79 -2.30 6.02
N HIS A 151 12.51 -2.17 4.72
CA HIS A 151 12.49 -0.92 3.96
C HIS A 151 11.25 -0.94 3.08
N GLY A 152 10.39 0.08 3.18
CA GLY A 152 9.19 0.17 2.35
C GLY A 152 9.41 0.84 1.00
N GLY A 153 10.16 1.95 1.02
CA GLY A 153 10.40 2.77 -0.16
C GLY A 153 9.14 3.50 -0.66
N THR A 154 9.11 3.73 -1.97
CA THR A 154 8.15 4.59 -2.64
C THR A 154 7.41 3.83 -3.75
N ASN A 155 6.09 3.95 -3.78
CA ASN A 155 5.24 3.53 -4.89
C ASN A 155 5.38 4.52 -6.07
N PHE A 156 6.48 4.44 -6.80
CA PHE A 156 6.70 5.27 -7.99
C PHE A 156 5.62 5.05 -9.06
N GLY A 157 5.42 6.06 -9.91
CA GLY A 157 4.40 6.01 -10.94
C GLY A 157 2.98 5.87 -10.38
N ARG A 158 2.20 5.04 -11.06
CA ARG A 158 0.77 4.86 -10.81
C ARG A 158 0.42 3.52 -10.15
N PHE A 159 1.42 2.83 -9.58
CA PHE A 159 1.31 1.42 -9.17
C PHE A 159 0.87 1.18 -7.72
N ALA A 160 0.68 2.24 -6.92
CA ALA A 160 0.08 2.11 -5.59
C ALA A 160 -1.33 1.50 -5.67
N SER A 161 -1.74 0.74 -4.65
CA SER A 161 -3.10 0.23 -4.53
C SER A 161 -4.09 1.34 -4.14
N SER A 162 -5.38 0.99 -4.14
CA SER A 162 -6.48 1.94 -3.94
C SER A 162 -6.26 2.84 -2.72
N PHE A 163 -6.15 4.16 -2.95
CA PHE A 163 -5.89 5.20 -1.93
C PHE A 163 -4.57 5.09 -1.15
N VAL A 164 -3.72 4.11 -1.43
CA VAL A 164 -2.38 4.04 -0.83
C VAL A 164 -1.53 5.18 -1.38
N THR A 165 -0.79 5.84 -0.49
CA THR A 165 0.03 6.99 -0.85
C THR A 165 1.28 6.56 -1.64
N THR A 166 1.92 7.55 -2.26
CA THR A 166 3.19 7.34 -2.97
C THR A 166 4.32 6.91 -2.02
N ASN A 167 4.40 7.49 -0.82
CA ASN A 167 5.26 6.94 0.23
C ASN A 167 4.63 5.66 0.79
N TYR A 168 5.24 4.50 0.55
CA TYR A 168 4.55 3.24 0.82
C TYR A 168 4.47 2.92 2.31
N TYR A 169 5.60 3.06 3.00
CA TYR A 169 5.76 2.61 4.37
C TYR A 169 6.81 3.49 5.07
N ASP A 170 6.46 4.00 6.24
CA ASP A 170 7.37 4.80 7.06
C ASP A 170 7.37 4.28 8.51
N GLY A 171 8.47 4.54 9.23
CA GLY A 171 8.74 3.96 10.55
C GLY A 171 9.22 2.49 10.53
N ALA A 172 9.50 1.93 9.36
CA ALA A 172 10.28 0.70 9.21
C ALA A 172 11.75 0.92 9.66
N PRO A 173 12.56 -0.14 9.90
CA PRO A 173 13.97 0.01 10.26
C PRO A 173 14.78 0.90 9.30
N LEU A 174 14.45 0.88 8.01
CA LEU A 174 14.87 1.90 7.05
C LEU A 174 13.65 2.67 6.59
N ASP A 175 13.73 4.00 6.63
CA ASP A 175 12.63 4.87 6.20
C ASP A 175 12.44 4.85 4.68
N GLU A 176 11.47 5.62 4.17
CA GLU A 176 11.20 5.74 2.73
C GLU A 176 12.45 6.07 1.89
N TYR A 177 13.35 6.89 2.44
CA TYR A 177 14.54 7.39 1.75
C TYR A 177 15.76 6.46 1.93
N GLY A 178 15.58 5.33 2.62
CA GLY A 178 16.66 4.39 2.94
C GLY A 178 17.55 4.84 4.09
N LEU A 179 17.14 5.86 4.85
CA LEU A 179 17.85 6.31 6.04
C LEU A 179 17.56 5.38 7.22
N ILE A 180 18.51 5.26 8.14
CA ILE A 180 18.37 4.46 9.35
C ILE A 180 17.33 5.12 10.26
N TRP A 181 16.20 4.44 10.48
CA TRP A 181 15.14 4.92 11.35
C TRP A 181 15.43 4.54 12.81
N GLN A 182 15.86 5.53 13.58
CA GLN A 182 16.19 5.36 15.00
C GLN A 182 14.99 5.68 15.91
N PRO A 183 14.82 4.95 17.02
CA PRO A 183 15.71 3.90 17.54
C PRO A 183 15.40 2.48 17.01
N THR A 184 14.41 2.33 16.13
CA THR A 184 13.90 1.02 15.68
C THR A 184 14.98 0.11 15.10
N TRP A 185 15.81 0.63 14.19
CA TRP A 185 16.85 -0.17 13.55
C TRP A 185 17.87 -0.70 14.55
N GLU A 186 18.36 0.16 15.45
CA GLU A 186 19.40 -0.20 16.40
C GLU A 186 18.90 -1.15 17.48
N HIS A 187 17.68 -0.93 17.99
CA HIS A 187 17.07 -1.84 18.97
C HIS A 187 16.89 -3.26 18.41
N LEU A 188 16.47 -3.38 17.14
CA LEU A 188 16.36 -4.67 16.47
C LEU A 188 17.73 -5.28 16.16
N ARG A 189 18.73 -4.48 15.80
CA ARG A 189 20.12 -4.94 15.63
C ARG A 189 20.66 -5.57 16.93
N GLU A 190 20.41 -4.93 18.08
CA GLU A 190 20.81 -5.46 19.39
C GLU A 190 20.12 -6.79 19.69
N LEU A 191 18.81 -6.89 19.45
CA LEU A 191 18.08 -8.15 19.56
C LEU A 191 18.69 -9.24 18.66
N HIS A 192 18.97 -8.94 17.39
CA HIS A 192 19.55 -9.90 16.45
C HIS A 192 20.93 -10.38 16.88
N ALA A 193 21.76 -9.49 17.44
CA ALA A 193 23.07 -9.86 17.95
C ALA A 193 22.96 -10.89 19.08
N VAL A 194 21.99 -10.71 20.00
CA VAL A 194 21.74 -11.62 21.11
C VAL A 194 21.20 -12.97 20.62
N VAL A 195 20.27 -12.96 19.66
CA VAL A 195 19.76 -14.19 19.02
C VAL A 195 20.89 -14.96 18.34
N LYS A 196 21.77 -14.26 17.61
CA LYS A 196 22.93 -14.87 16.94
C LYS A 196 23.92 -15.49 17.93
N GLN A 197 24.22 -14.79 19.03
CA GLN A 197 25.07 -15.31 20.11
C GLN A 197 24.45 -16.56 20.77
N SER A 198 23.12 -16.65 20.78
CA SER A 198 22.34 -17.76 21.34
C SER A 198 22.02 -18.88 20.32
N SER A 199 22.64 -18.87 19.14
CA SER A 199 22.29 -19.77 18.04
C SER A 199 22.41 -21.26 18.37
N GLU A 200 23.47 -21.67 19.08
CA GLU A 200 23.67 -23.07 19.44
C GLU A 200 22.54 -23.66 20.29
N PRO A 201 22.19 -23.10 21.48
CA PRO A 201 21.06 -23.60 22.24
C PRO A 201 19.73 -23.44 21.51
N LEU A 202 19.53 -22.40 20.69
CA LEU A 202 18.29 -22.24 19.92
C LEU A 202 18.10 -23.32 18.83
N LEU A 203 19.19 -23.78 18.20
CA LEU A 203 19.14 -24.76 17.10
C LEU A 203 19.22 -26.21 17.57
N PHE A 204 19.99 -26.48 18.63
CA PHE A 204 20.33 -27.84 19.06
C PHE A 204 19.93 -28.15 20.51
N GLY A 205 19.51 -27.13 21.27
CA GLY A 205 19.16 -27.29 22.68
C GLY A 205 17.82 -27.96 22.90
N SER A 206 17.70 -28.65 24.04
CA SER A 206 16.43 -29.06 24.59
C SER A 206 15.61 -27.84 25.01
N TYR A 207 14.30 -27.88 24.74
CA TYR A 207 13.38 -26.80 25.09
C TYR A 207 12.57 -27.17 26.33
N SER A 208 12.46 -26.26 27.28
CA SER A 208 11.55 -26.35 28.43
C SER A 208 10.87 -25.01 28.69
N ASN A 209 9.66 -25.05 29.26
CA ASN A 209 8.97 -23.85 29.73
C ASN A 209 8.34 -24.07 31.10
N PHE A 210 8.11 -22.98 31.83
CA PHE A 210 7.41 -23.00 33.12
C PHE A 210 6.90 -21.61 33.49
N SER A 211 5.89 -21.58 34.37
CA SER A 211 5.34 -20.33 34.92
C SER A 211 6.27 -19.78 36.00
N LEU A 212 6.49 -18.46 35.96
CA LEU A 212 7.15 -17.67 37.00
C LEU A 212 6.15 -16.85 37.85
N GLY A 213 4.89 -16.82 37.42
CA GLY A 213 3.82 -16.02 37.99
C GLY A 213 2.55 -16.14 37.16
N GLN A 214 1.53 -15.35 37.50
CA GLN A 214 0.24 -15.37 36.80
C GLN A 214 0.36 -14.94 35.33
N GLU A 215 1.22 -13.97 35.05
CA GLU A 215 1.44 -13.40 33.72
C GLU A 215 2.92 -13.43 33.31
N GLN A 216 3.71 -14.26 34.01
CA GLN A 216 5.15 -14.41 33.79
C GLN A 216 5.49 -15.86 33.49
N GLU A 217 6.35 -16.05 32.50
CA GLU A 217 6.78 -17.36 32.03
C GLU A 217 8.28 -17.34 31.70
N ALA A 218 8.90 -18.52 31.78
CA ALA A 218 10.26 -18.75 31.33
C ALA A 218 10.26 -19.76 30.18
N HIS A 219 11.04 -19.47 29.14
CA HIS A 219 11.36 -20.38 28.05
C HIS A 219 12.86 -20.60 28.03
N VAL A 220 13.31 -21.85 28.13
CA VAL A 220 14.73 -22.19 28.27
C VAL A 220 15.12 -23.14 27.14
N PHE A 221 16.22 -22.80 26.47
CA PHE A 221 16.88 -23.64 25.48
C PHE A 221 18.27 -23.99 26.00
N GLU A 222 18.56 -25.28 26.14
CA GLU A 222 19.77 -25.75 26.84
C GLU A 222 20.39 -26.97 26.15
N THR A 223 21.69 -26.88 25.89
CA THR A 223 22.58 -27.98 25.52
C THR A 223 23.42 -28.39 26.74
N GLU A 224 24.30 -29.38 26.61
CA GLU A 224 25.23 -29.73 27.68
C GLU A 224 26.19 -28.59 28.08
N SER A 225 26.44 -27.63 27.17
CA SER A 225 27.46 -26.59 27.38
C SER A 225 26.95 -25.14 27.39
N LYS A 226 25.77 -24.88 26.81
CA LYS A 226 25.20 -23.53 26.66
C LYS A 226 23.72 -23.50 26.96
N CYS A 227 23.27 -22.37 27.53
CA CYS A 227 21.88 -22.12 27.90
C CYS A 227 21.47 -20.70 27.51
N VAL A 228 20.26 -20.54 26.97
CA VAL A 228 19.61 -19.23 26.83
C VAL A 228 18.20 -19.31 27.42
N ALA A 229 17.80 -18.29 28.18
CA ALA A 229 16.46 -18.18 28.74
C ALA A 229 15.79 -16.88 28.31
N PHE A 230 14.50 -16.97 28.03
CA PHE A 230 13.61 -15.86 27.75
C PHE A 230 12.60 -15.77 28.89
N LEU A 231 12.70 -14.74 29.70
CA LEU A 231 11.72 -14.49 30.77
C LEU A 231 10.74 -13.47 30.23
N VAL A 232 9.47 -13.83 30.13
CA VAL A 232 8.41 -13.02 29.54
C VAL A 232 7.52 -12.47 30.64
N ASN A 233 7.22 -11.18 30.59
CA ASN A 233 6.18 -10.53 31.38
C ASN A 233 5.09 -10.01 30.45
N LEU A 234 3.89 -10.58 30.54
CA LEU A 234 2.73 -10.17 29.73
C LEU A 234 1.95 -9.01 30.37
N ASP A 235 2.15 -8.74 31.66
CA ASP A 235 1.44 -7.68 32.36
C ASP A 235 1.84 -6.32 31.75
N GLN A 236 0.84 -5.58 31.27
CA GLN A 236 1.04 -4.31 30.56
C GLN A 236 1.38 -3.14 31.48
N HIS A 237 1.26 -3.32 32.79
CA HIS A 237 1.33 -2.23 33.76
C HIS A 237 2.29 -2.48 34.92
N LYS A 238 2.50 -3.73 35.34
CA LYS A 238 3.28 -4.04 36.53
C LYS A 238 4.72 -4.43 36.21
N THR A 239 5.58 -4.16 37.19
CA THR A 239 7.00 -4.53 37.21
C THR A 239 7.27 -5.62 38.24
N PRO A 240 6.83 -6.87 37.99
CA PRO A 240 6.96 -7.95 38.95
C PRO A 240 8.43 -8.30 39.21
N LYS A 241 8.68 -8.82 40.41
CA LYS A 241 9.94 -9.45 40.78
C LYS A 241 9.78 -10.96 40.66
N VAL A 242 10.57 -11.60 39.81
CA VAL A 242 10.53 -13.05 39.55
C VAL A 242 11.81 -13.72 40.03
N GLU A 243 11.70 -14.97 40.45
CA GLU A 243 12.84 -15.82 40.81
C GLU A 243 13.08 -16.86 39.71
N PHE A 244 14.26 -16.85 39.11
CA PHE A 244 14.66 -17.80 38.07
C PHE A 244 16.07 -18.33 38.35
N ARG A 245 16.21 -19.65 38.54
CA ARG A 245 17.50 -20.33 38.83
C ARG A 245 18.30 -19.64 39.96
N ASN A 246 17.63 -19.30 41.06
CA ASN A 246 18.19 -18.57 42.22
C ASN A 246 18.65 -17.14 41.94
N ILE A 247 18.16 -16.53 40.86
CA ILE A 247 18.40 -15.13 40.52
C ILE A 247 17.06 -14.41 40.58
N SER A 248 17.07 -13.28 41.27
CA SER A 248 15.92 -12.42 41.45
C SER A 248 15.98 -11.25 40.47
N LEU A 249 14.97 -11.12 39.62
CA LEU A 249 14.94 -10.12 38.53
C LEU A 249 13.65 -9.31 38.58
N GLN A 250 13.76 -8.00 38.42
CA GLN A 250 12.61 -7.13 38.18
C GLN A 250 12.41 -7.02 36.66
N MET A 251 11.19 -7.22 36.19
CA MET A 251 10.87 -7.20 34.76
C MET A 251 10.04 -5.96 34.43
N ALA A 252 10.33 -5.29 33.31
CA ALA A 252 9.50 -4.19 32.83
C ALA A 252 8.10 -4.69 32.39
N PRO A 253 7.08 -3.82 32.33
CA PRO A 253 5.77 -4.19 31.81
C PRO A 253 5.86 -4.55 30.32
N LYS A 254 5.11 -5.56 29.89
CA LYS A 254 5.09 -6.07 28.50
C LYS A 254 6.50 -6.21 27.91
N SER A 255 7.39 -6.90 28.63
CA SER A 255 8.80 -7.06 28.26
C SER A 255 9.23 -8.52 28.24
N ILE A 256 10.33 -8.78 27.54
CA ILE A 256 11.05 -10.05 27.60
C ILE A 256 12.51 -9.77 27.88
N SER A 257 13.03 -10.38 28.95
CA SER A 257 14.44 -10.38 29.29
C SER A 257 15.11 -11.63 28.75
N ILE A 258 16.15 -11.46 27.93
CA ILE A 258 16.96 -12.55 27.38
C ILE A 258 18.20 -12.71 28.25
N LEU A 259 18.40 -13.91 28.80
CA LEU A 259 19.52 -14.24 29.66
C LEU A 259 20.51 -15.14 28.93
N SER A 260 21.76 -14.69 28.79
CA SER A 260 22.87 -15.55 28.39
C SER A 260 23.26 -16.47 29.55
N ASP A 261 23.64 -17.69 29.21
CA ASP A 261 23.98 -18.76 30.16
C ASP A 261 22.88 -19.01 31.20
N CYS A 262 21.65 -18.61 30.87
CA CYS A 262 20.49 -18.61 31.76
C CYS A 262 20.73 -17.88 33.10
N ARG A 263 21.59 -16.86 33.11
CA ARG A 263 21.93 -16.09 34.32
C ARG A 263 21.99 -14.57 34.09
N THR A 264 22.69 -14.14 33.05
CA THR A 264 22.99 -12.70 32.85
C THR A 264 22.02 -12.10 31.83
N VAL A 265 21.24 -11.10 32.23
CA VAL A 265 20.38 -10.37 31.30
C VAL A 265 21.25 -9.61 30.30
N VAL A 266 21.16 -9.98 29.02
CA VAL A 266 21.92 -9.36 27.92
C VAL A 266 21.06 -8.45 27.05
N PHE A 267 19.73 -8.60 27.11
CA PHE A 267 18.78 -7.76 26.39
C PHE A 267 17.43 -7.76 27.09
N GLU A 268 16.72 -6.63 27.08
CA GLU A 268 15.33 -6.54 27.51
C GLU A 268 14.54 -5.75 26.47
N THR A 269 13.44 -6.31 25.97
CA THR A 269 12.71 -5.75 24.82
C THR A 269 12.14 -4.35 25.08
N ALA A 270 11.83 -4.01 26.34
CA ALA A 270 11.31 -2.71 26.74
C ALA A 270 12.41 -1.67 27.05
N LYS A 271 13.68 -2.04 27.02
CA LYS A 271 14.80 -1.15 27.33
C LYS A 271 15.57 -0.78 26.07
N VAL A 272 15.19 0.35 25.47
CA VAL A 272 15.85 0.90 24.28
C VAL A 272 17.10 1.69 24.70
N ASN A 273 18.28 1.20 24.34
CA ASN A 273 19.56 1.89 24.62
C ASN A 273 19.95 2.89 23.53
N ALA A 274 19.38 2.74 22.33
CA ALA A 274 19.65 3.57 21.17
C ALA A 274 19.16 5.02 21.38
N GLN A 275 19.89 5.97 20.79
CA GLN A 275 19.45 7.36 20.77
C GLN A 275 18.23 7.50 19.86
N HIS A 276 17.23 8.27 20.31
CA HIS A 276 16.09 8.59 19.48
C HIS A 276 16.52 9.58 18.40
N GLY A 277 16.27 9.23 17.15
CA GLY A 277 16.50 10.12 16.01
C GLY A 277 15.26 10.96 15.70
N SER A 278 15.47 12.04 14.95
CA SER A 278 14.40 12.74 14.25
C SER A 278 14.78 12.91 12.79
N ARG A 279 13.80 12.79 11.89
CA ARG A 279 13.97 13.17 10.49
C ARG A 279 13.73 14.67 10.37
N THR A 280 14.64 15.37 9.71
CA THR A 280 14.49 16.79 9.38
C THR A 280 14.77 16.99 7.91
N ALA A 281 14.05 17.91 7.29
CA ALA A 281 14.27 18.32 5.91
C ALA A 281 14.67 19.80 5.89
N THR A 282 15.62 20.15 5.03
CA THR A 282 16.03 21.53 4.80
C THR A 282 15.77 21.91 3.34
N ILE A 283 15.39 23.17 3.12
CA ILE A 283 15.16 23.67 1.77
C ILE A 283 16.52 23.90 1.11
N VAL A 284 16.89 23.02 0.19
CA VAL A 284 18.13 23.13 -0.60
C VAL A 284 17.93 23.96 -1.87
N GLN A 285 16.70 24.04 -2.38
CA GLN A 285 16.32 24.86 -3.52
C GLN A 285 14.84 25.24 -3.44
N ALA A 286 14.53 26.54 -3.54
CA ALA A 286 13.17 27.03 -3.64
C ALA A 286 12.69 27.01 -5.10
N LEU A 287 11.51 26.43 -5.34
CA LEU A 287 10.86 26.35 -6.66
C LEU A 287 9.55 27.17 -6.69
N ASP A 288 9.43 28.20 -5.85
CA ASP A 288 8.22 29.00 -5.64
C ASP A 288 8.11 30.23 -6.57
N ASN A 289 9.18 30.58 -7.28
CA ASN A 289 9.16 31.68 -8.25
C ASN A 289 8.35 31.31 -9.51
N THR A 290 7.11 31.77 -9.57
CA THR A 290 6.15 31.54 -10.66
C THR A 290 6.65 31.96 -12.04
N ALA A 291 7.58 32.93 -12.13
CA ALA A 291 8.16 33.36 -13.41
C ALA A 291 9.00 32.26 -14.09
N ASN A 292 9.50 31.28 -13.32
CA ASN A 292 10.26 30.15 -13.84
C ASN A 292 9.36 28.98 -14.27
N TRP A 293 8.06 29.06 -13.96
CA TRP A 293 7.10 28.03 -14.32
C TRP A 293 6.38 28.37 -15.61
N LYS A 294 6.01 27.32 -16.32
CA LYS A 294 5.11 27.36 -17.46
C LYS A 294 3.92 26.45 -17.19
N ALA A 295 2.79 26.80 -17.78
CA ALA A 295 1.57 26.03 -17.67
C ALA A 295 1.04 25.63 -19.05
N PHE A 296 0.32 24.52 -19.09
CA PHE A 296 -0.53 24.11 -20.19
C PHE A 296 -1.88 23.67 -19.60
N ILE A 297 -2.96 24.30 -20.06
CA ILE A 297 -4.32 23.97 -19.62
C ILE A 297 -4.77 22.75 -20.41
N GLU A 298 -5.04 21.67 -19.69
CA GLU A 298 -5.54 20.42 -20.27
C GLU A 298 -6.92 20.67 -20.91
N PRO A 299 -7.10 20.36 -22.20
CA PRO A 299 -8.36 20.60 -22.87
C PRO A 299 -9.46 19.67 -22.35
N VAL A 300 -10.63 20.24 -22.02
CA VAL A 300 -11.82 19.44 -21.71
C VAL A 300 -12.45 19.00 -23.04
N PRO A 301 -12.72 17.70 -23.26
CA PRO A 301 -13.40 17.24 -24.46
C PRO A 301 -14.80 17.86 -24.57
N GLN A 302 -15.15 18.44 -25.71
CA GLN A 302 -16.45 19.12 -25.95
C GLN A 302 -17.20 18.61 -27.19
N ASP A 303 -16.71 17.56 -27.85
CA ASP A 303 -17.25 17.12 -29.15
C ASP A 303 -17.39 15.59 -29.19
N LEU A 304 -18.63 15.13 -29.26
CA LEU A 304 -18.97 13.70 -29.33
C LEU A 304 -18.40 13.04 -30.59
N SER A 305 -18.28 13.78 -31.70
CA SER A 305 -17.77 13.22 -32.97
C SER A 305 -16.27 12.90 -32.92
N LYS A 306 -15.54 13.52 -31.99
CA LYS A 306 -14.10 13.28 -31.76
C LYS A 306 -13.84 12.26 -30.65
N SER A 307 -14.90 11.69 -30.07
CA SER A 307 -14.76 10.65 -29.06
C SER A 307 -14.15 9.40 -29.67
N MET A 308 -13.28 8.73 -28.90
CA MET A 308 -12.65 7.47 -29.33
C MET A 308 -13.69 6.36 -29.51
N TYR A 309 -14.72 6.38 -28.66
CA TYR A 309 -15.86 5.48 -28.75
C TYR A 309 -17.15 6.22 -28.44
N THR A 310 -18.26 5.78 -29.05
CA THR A 310 -19.61 6.23 -28.72
C THR A 310 -20.50 5.02 -28.40
N ARG A 311 -21.27 5.07 -27.32
CA ARG A 311 -22.18 3.99 -26.89
C ARG A 311 -23.44 4.54 -26.24
N ASN A 312 -24.57 3.88 -26.46
CA ASN A 312 -25.85 4.20 -25.81
C ASN A 312 -25.97 3.59 -24.41
N GLN A 313 -24.88 3.66 -23.64
CA GLN A 313 -24.78 3.14 -22.26
C GLN A 313 -23.51 3.69 -21.61
N LEU A 314 -23.47 3.66 -20.28
CA LEU A 314 -22.28 3.95 -19.47
C LEU A 314 -21.29 2.78 -19.50
N LEU A 315 -20.02 3.05 -19.84
CA LEU A 315 -18.95 2.05 -19.84
C LEU A 315 -18.27 1.91 -18.47
N GLU A 316 -17.86 0.69 -18.13
CA GLU A 316 -17.04 0.39 -16.96
C GLU A 316 -15.61 0.88 -17.19
N GLN A 317 -15.03 1.54 -16.17
CA GLN A 317 -13.78 2.29 -16.33
C GLN A 317 -12.56 1.39 -16.57
N LEU A 318 -12.33 0.35 -15.76
CA LEU A 318 -11.12 -0.48 -15.89
C LEU A 318 -11.08 -1.27 -17.19
N ALA A 319 -12.22 -1.78 -17.67
CA ALA A 319 -12.34 -2.48 -18.94
C ALA A 319 -12.06 -1.53 -20.13
N THR A 320 -12.42 -0.26 -19.98
CA THR A 320 -12.23 0.76 -21.03
C THR A 320 -10.79 1.29 -21.06
N THR A 321 -10.23 1.63 -19.89
CA THR A 321 -8.87 2.18 -19.80
C THR A 321 -7.78 1.11 -19.77
N LYS A 322 -8.12 -0.14 -19.45
CA LYS A 322 -7.18 -1.24 -19.18
C LYS A 322 -6.13 -0.90 -18.13
N ASP A 323 -6.46 0.05 -17.24
CA ASP A 323 -5.54 0.65 -16.24
C ASP A 323 -4.27 1.28 -16.84
N GLU A 324 -4.28 1.65 -18.12
CA GLU A 324 -3.18 2.39 -18.77
C GLU A 324 -3.13 3.86 -18.33
N THR A 325 -4.20 4.35 -17.70
CA THR A 325 -4.38 5.71 -17.17
C THR A 325 -5.44 5.73 -16.06
N ASP A 326 -5.35 6.71 -15.15
CA ASP A 326 -6.32 6.90 -14.06
C ASP A 326 -7.61 7.53 -14.59
N TYR A 327 -7.56 8.12 -15.78
CA TYR A 327 -8.53 9.10 -16.26
C TYR A 327 -9.41 8.51 -17.36
N LEU A 328 -10.74 8.64 -17.21
CA LEU A 328 -11.70 8.34 -18.26
C LEU A 328 -12.72 9.48 -18.36
N TRP A 329 -12.82 10.07 -19.55
CA TRP A 329 -13.84 11.05 -19.88
C TRP A 329 -15.11 10.38 -20.35
N TYR A 330 -16.24 10.81 -19.79
CA TYR A 330 -17.61 10.49 -20.21
C TYR A 330 -18.26 11.77 -20.70
N ILE A 331 -18.68 11.81 -21.96
CA ILE A 331 -19.17 13.01 -22.64
C ILE A 331 -20.59 12.76 -23.11
N VAL A 332 -21.52 13.68 -22.86
CA VAL A 332 -22.90 13.60 -23.35
C VAL A 332 -23.41 14.98 -23.74
N SER A 333 -24.28 15.04 -24.75
CA SER A 333 -25.03 16.26 -25.09
C SER A 333 -26.40 16.19 -24.45
N TYR A 334 -26.82 17.26 -23.78
CA TYR A 334 -28.16 17.42 -23.21
C TYR A 334 -28.87 18.60 -23.86
N GLU A 335 -29.96 18.32 -24.57
CA GLU A 335 -30.82 19.35 -25.15
C GLU A 335 -31.71 19.97 -24.06
N ASN A 336 -31.57 21.26 -23.82
CA ASN A 336 -32.40 22.03 -22.91
C ASN A 336 -33.38 22.91 -23.71
N ARG A 337 -34.69 22.72 -23.50
CA ARG A 337 -35.74 23.42 -24.26
C ARG A 337 -36.36 24.54 -23.44
N GLU A 338 -36.87 25.58 -24.10
CA GLU A 338 -37.56 26.70 -23.42
C GLU A 338 -38.74 26.21 -22.55
N SER A 339 -39.39 25.10 -22.93
CA SER A 339 -40.48 24.47 -22.16
C SER A 339 -40.05 23.91 -20.79
N ASP A 340 -38.75 23.72 -20.58
CA ASP A 340 -38.21 23.11 -19.35
C ASP A 340 -38.10 24.13 -18.19
N GLY A 341 -38.36 25.41 -18.49
CA GLY A 341 -38.81 26.45 -17.55
C GLY A 341 -37.76 27.04 -16.60
N ASP A 342 -36.69 26.32 -16.25
CA ASP A 342 -35.60 26.82 -15.39
C ASP A 342 -34.22 26.47 -15.97
N PRO A 343 -33.38 27.48 -16.34
CA PRO A 343 -32.01 27.24 -16.78
C PRO A 343 -31.10 26.76 -15.65
N LEU A 344 -31.52 26.92 -14.39
CA LEU A 344 -30.84 26.32 -13.24
C LEU A 344 -31.32 24.88 -13.04
N ALA A 345 -30.40 23.95 -13.29
CA ALA A 345 -30.63 22.54 -13.07
C ALA A 345 -29.72 22.00 -11.96
N ARG A 346 -29.99 20.77 -11.52
CA ARG A 346 -29.07 19.99 -10.70
C ARG A 346 -28.54 18.80 -11.49
N LEU A 347 -27.21 18.70 -11.57
CA LEU A 347 -26.53 17.53 -12.08
C LEU A 347 -26.33 16.54 -10.93
N TYR A 348 -26.90 15.35 -11.09
CA TYR A 348 -26.69 14.21 -10.21
C TYR A 348 -25.83 13.17 -10.94
N VAL A 349 -24.69 12.81 -10.35
CA VAL A 349 -23.85 11.73 -10.84
C VAL A 349 -23.47 10.80 -9.70
N GLU A 350 -23.77 9.52 -9.85
CA GLU A 350 -23.30 8.46 -8.97
C GLU A 350 -22.19 7.67 -9.69
N SER A 351 -21.05 7.51 -9.02
CA SER A 351 -19.88 6.81 -9.57
C SER A 351 -19.30 5.83 -8.55
N LEU A 352 -18.72 4.74 -9.04
CA LEU A 352 -17.90 3.80 -8.27
C LEU A 352 -16.39 4.08 -8.42
N ALA A 353 -16.01 5.16 -9.12
CA ALA A 353 -14.64 5.64 -9.15
C ALA A 353 -14.28 6.37 -7.84
N HIS A 354 -13.01 6.73 -7.69
CA HIS A 354 -12.51 7.36 -6.47
C HIS A 354 -12.71 8.87 -6.46
N ILE A 355 -12.68 9.51 -7.64
CA ILE A 355 -12.93 10.95 -7.80
C ILE A 355 -13.75 11.16 -9.06
N LEU A 356 -14.59 12.19 -9.02
CA LEU A 356 -15.34 12.67 -10.16
C LEU A 356 -15.22 14.19 -10.25
N HIS A 357 -14.92 14.70 -11.44
CA HIS A 357 -15.02 16.11 -11.80
C HIS A 357 -16.08 16.29 -12.88
N ALA A 358 -16.82 17.40 -12.84
CA ALA A 358 -17.84 17.71 -13.84
C ALA A 358 -17.60 19.06 -14.49
N PHE A 359 -17.83 19.09 -15.80
CA PHE A 359 -17.78 20.28 -16.64
C PHE A 359 -19.05 20.38 -17.47
N VAL A 360 -19.57 21.60 -17.63
CA VAL A 360 -20.72 21.91 -18.51
C VAL A 360 -20.32 23.05 -19.42
N ASN A 361 -20.39 22.84 -20.74
CA ASN A 361 -19.96 23.81 -21.76
C ASN A 361 -18.55 24.37 -21.47
N ASN A 362 -17.61 23.47 -21.23
CA ASN A 362 -16.20 23.75 -20.87
C ASN A 362 -15.99 24.52 -19.54
N LYS A 363 -17.03 24.71 -18.72
CA LYS A 363 -16.92 25.34 -17.39
C LYS A 363 -16.93 24.29 -16.30
N TYR A 364 -16.00 24.38 -15.35
CA TYR A 364 -15.97 23.53 -14.18
C TYR A 364 -17.16 23.81 -13.25
N VAL A 365 -17.90 22.76 -12.85
CA VAL A 365 -19.11 22.89 -12.01
C VAL A 365 -19.04 22.16 -10.67
N GLY A 366 -18.00 21.35 -10.46
CA GLY A 366 -17.75 20.73 -9.15
C GLY A 366 -17.02 19.40 -9.20
N SER A 367 -16.72 18.88 -8.01
CA SER A 367 -16.09 17.58 -7.81
C SER A 367 -16.57 16.90 -6.54
N VAL A 368 -16.39 15.59 -6.49
CA VAL A 368 -16.54 14.77 -5.27
C VAL A 368 -15.45 13.71 -5.27
N HIS A 369 -14.99 13.29 -4.10
CA HIS A 369 -14.08 12.16 -3.95
C HIS A 369 -14.52 11.26 -2.79
N GLY A 370 -14.08 10.01 -2.85
CA GLY A 370 -14.24 9.03 -1.78
C GLY A 370 -13.05 9.02 -0.82
N SER A 371 -13.02 7.99 0.02
CA SER A 371 -11.91 7.67 0.91
C SER A 371 -11.74 6.15 0.98
N HIS A 372 -10.59 5.67 1.47
CA HIS A 372 -10.30 4.23 1.57
C HIS A 372 -11.36 3.46 2.37
N ASP A 373 -11.76 3.98 3.53
CA ASP A 373 -12.71 3.34 4.44
C ASP A 373 -14.15 3.88 4.31
N GLY A 374 -14.39 4.71 3.28
CA GLY A 374 -15.68 5.36 3.03
C GLY A 374 -16.67 4.49 2.27
N PRO A 375 -17.88 5.02 2.00
CA PRO A 375 -18.82 4.38 1.09
C PRO A 375 -18.19 4.13 -0.27
N ARG A 376 -18.53 2.99 -0.89
CA ARG A 376 -17.96 2.60 -2.19
C ARG A 376 -18.37 3.55 -3.33
N ASN A 377 -19.57 4.10 -3.26
CA ASN A 377 -20.06 5.05 -4.26
C ASN A 377 -19.82 6.50 -3.83
N ILE A 378 -19.47 7.34 -4.79
CA ILE A 378 -19.40 8.79 -4.66
C ILE A 378 -20.56 9.41 -5.42
N VAL A 379 -21.14 10.47 -4.86
CA VAL A 379 -22.29 11.16 -5.47
C VAL A 379 -21.96 12.65 -5.60
N LEU A 380 -21.88 13.13 -6.84
CA LEU A 380 -21.84 14.55 -7.14
C LEU A 380 -23.27 15.04 -7.34
N ASN A 381 -23.66 16.05 -6.58
CA ASN A 381 -24.98 16.66 -6.69
C ASN A 381 -24.83 18.19 -6.66
N THR A 382 -24.55 18.77 -7.84
CA THR A 382 -24.18 20.19 -7.99
C THR A 382 -25.20 20.97 -8.82
N ARG A 383 -25.29 22.28 -8.61
CA ARG A 383 -26.10 23.17 -9.44
C ARG A 383 -25.33 23.47 -10.74
N ILE A 384 -26.04 23.45 -11.86
CA ILE A 384 -25.49 23.77 -13.18
C ILE A 384 -26.37 24.82 -13.85
N SER A 385 -25.79 25.56 -14.79
CA SER A 385 -26.53 26.48 -15.66
C SER A 385 -26.52 25.93 -17.07
N LEU A 386 -27.72 25.75 -17.64
CA LEU A 386 -27.91 25.26 -18.99
C LEU A 386 -28.25 26.43 -19.92
N MET A 387 -27.68 26.39 -21.12
CA MET A 387 -28.06 27.27 -22.23
C MET A 387 -29.25 26.66 -22.96
N GLU A 388 -30.00 27.45 -23.70
CA GLU A 388 -30.99 26.91 -24.63
C GLU A 388 -30.30 26.09 -25.73
N GLY A 389 -30.89 24.95 -26.09
CA GLY A 389 -30.31 24.00 -27.05
C GLY A 389 -29.34 23.02 -26.40
N ASP A 390 -28.36 22.55 -27.18
CA ASP A 390 -27.43 21.52 -26.78
C ASP A 390 -26.41 22.02 -25.74
N ASN A 391 -26.30 21.29 -24.63
CA ASN A 391 -25.31 21.50 -23.58
C ASN A 391 -24.37 20.31 -23.49
N MET A 392 -23.08 20.56 -23.62
CA MET A 392 -22.06 19.53 -23.50
C MET A 392 -21.69 19.30 -22.05
N ILE A 393 -21.91 18.09 -21.56
CA ILE A 393 -21.54 17.66 -20.20
C ILE A 393 -20.36 16.70 -20.32
N SER A 394 -19.24 17.07 -19.72
CA SER A 394 -18.01 16.28 -19.71
C SER A 394 -17.68 15.91 -18.26
N LEU A 395 -17.67 14.61 -17.98
CA LEU A 395 -17.42 14.05 -16.66
C LEU A 395 -16.08 13.32 -16.68
N LEU A 396 -15.16 13.73 -15.81
CA LEU A 396 -13.87 13.08 -15.66
C LEU A 396 -13.91 12.15 -14.45
N SER A 397 -13.92 10.85 -14.72
CA SER A 397 -13.87 9.80 -13.72
C SER A 397 -12.42 9.41 -13.46
N VAL A 398 -11.99 9.37 -12.19
CA VAL A 398 -10.57 9.19 -11.83
C VAL A 398 -10.39 8.05 -10.84
N MET A 399 -9.47 7.15 -11.16
CA MET A 399 -8.97 6.10 -10.29
C MET A 399 -7.74 6.58 -9.49
N VAL A 400 -7.46 5.92 -8.37
CA VAL A 400 -6.37 6.25 -7.46
C VAL A 400 -5.84 4.92 -6.95
N GLY A 401 -5.22 4.16 -7.85
CA GLY A 401 -4.89 2.76 -7.64
C GLY A 401 -6.10 1.82 -7.79
N SER A 402 -5.81 0.51 -7.81
CA SER A 402 -6.80 -0.56 -7.84
C SER A 402 -6.83 -1.31 -6.50
N PRO A 403 -7.96 -1.92 -6.09
CA PRO A 403 -7.98 -2.73 -4.88
C PRO A 403 -7.02 -3.91 -4.96
N ASP A 404 -6.35 -4.21 -3.86
CA ASP A 404 -5.31 -5.23 -3.75
C ASP A 404 -5.74 -6.48 -2.96
N SER A 405 -6.91 -6.44 -2.30
CA SER A 405 -7.34 -7.49 -1.37
C SER A 405 -8.85 -7.73 -1.36
N GLY A 406 -9.21 -8.99 -1.09
CA GLY A 406 -10.58 -9.48 -1.01
C GLY A 406 -10.94 -10.50 -2.09
N ALA A 407 -12.07 -11.19 -1.92
CA ALA A 407 -12.57 -12.12 -2.92
C ALA A 407 -13.19 -11.38 -4.12
N HIS A 408 -13.18 -12.03 -5.28
CA HIS A 408 -13.84 -11.55 -6.50
C HIS A 408 -13.41 -10.16 -6.97
N LEU A 409 -12.12 -9.80 -6.78
CA LEU A 409 -11.58 -8.53 -7.27
C LEU A 409 -11.81 -8.34 -8.76
N GLU A 410 -11.76 -9.41 -9.54
CA GLU A 410 -11.99 -9.40 -11.00
C GLU A 410 -13.42 -8.99 -11.40
N ARG A 411 -14.35 -8.93 -10.45
CA ARG A 411 -15.76 -8.54 -10.67
C ARG A 411 -16.06 -7.13 -10.19
N ARG A 412 -15.08 -6.43 -9.60
CA ARG A 412 -15.29 -5.06 -9.11
C ARG A 412 -15.42 -4.11 -10.31
N LEU A 413 -16.56 -3.43 -10.36
CA LEU A 413 -16.86 -2.39 -11.33
C LEU A 413 -16.42 -1.02 -10.80
N PHE A 414 -15.94 -0.17 -11.71
CA PHE A 414 -15.57 1.22 -11.49
C PHE A 414 -16.15 2.13 -12.58
N GLY A 415 -16.08 3.44 -12.31
CA GLY A 415 -16.62 4.47 -13.21
C GLY A 415 -18.08 4.81 -12.90
N ILE A 416 -18.65 5.64 -13.77
CA ILE A 416 -19.96 6.26 -13.58
C ILE A 416 -21.08 5.22 -13.73
N GLN A 417 -21.99 5.18 -12.76
CA GLN A 417 -23.12 4.24 -12.73
C GLN A 417 -24.45 4.90 -13.06
N LYS A 418 -24.61 6.18 -12.72
CA LYS A 418 -25.87 6.89 -12.93
C LYS A 418 -25.64 8.37 -13.16
N VAL A 419 -26.33 8.91 -14.15
CA VAL A 419 -26.33 10.33 -14.46
C VAL A 419 -27.76 10.80 -14.63
N GLY A 420 -28.10 11.93 -14.02
CA GLY A 420 -29.37 12.57 -14.29
C GLY A 420 -29.37 14.06 -14.02
N ILE A 421 -30.36 14.73 -14.61
CA ILE A 421 -30.58 16.16 -14.52
C ILE A 421 -31.96 16.41 -13.90
N GLU A 422 -32.01 17.31 -12.94
CA GLU A 422 -33.26 17.77 -12.30
C GLU A 422 -33.47 19.24 -12.64
N GLN A 423 -34.61 19.58 -13.25
CA GLN A 423 -35.02 20.94 -13.59
C GLN A 423 -36.38 21.25 -12.95
N GLY A 424 -36.43 22.31 -12.14
CA GLY A 424 -37.64 22.73 -11.44
C GLY A 424 -38.28 21.61 -10.60
N LYS A 425 -39.56 21.31 -10.86
CA LYS A 425 -40.34 20.26 -10.18
C LYS A 425 -40.47 18.96 -10.99
N GLN A 426 -39.80 18.87 -12.13
CA GLN A 426 -39.90 17.68 -12.99
C GLN A 426 -39.18 16.49 -12.35
N PRO A 427 -39.63 15.25 -12.64
CA PRO A 427 -38.86 14.05 -12.30
C PRO A 427 -37.45 14.13 -12.90
N ARG A 428 -36.46 13.56 -12.20
CA ARG A 428 -35.09 13.48 -12.69
C ARG A 428 -35.05 12.78 -14.05
N HIS A 429 -34.53 13.47 -15.06
CA HIS A 429 -34.26 12.91 -16.37
C HIS A 429 -32.94 12.12 -16.31
N LEU A 430 -32.98 10.81 -16.62
CA LEU A 430 -31.82 9.93 -16.56
C LEU A 430 -31.14 9.84 -17.92
N LEU A 431 -29.83 10.10 -17.95
CA LEU A 431 -29.01 10.09 -19.18
C LEU A 431 -28.33 8.74 -19.42
N ASN A 432 -28.58 7.72 -18.59
CA ASN A 432 -27.83 6.46 -18.59
C ASN A 432 -27.78 5.73 -19.94
N ASN A 433 -28.82 5.87 -20.76
CA ASN A 433 -28.97 5.18 -22.04
C ASN A 433 -28.78 6.10 -23.25
N ASP A 434 -28.37 7.35 -23.00
CA ASP A 434 -28.11 8.32 -24.06
C ASP A 434 -26.80 7.99 -24.79
N SER A 435 -26.55 8.67 -25.90
CA SER A 435 -25.32 8.51 -26.67
C SER A 435 -24.14 9.15 -25.94
N TRP A 436 -23.35 8.34 -25.24
CA TRP A 436 -22.14 8.75 -24.53
C TRP A 436 -20.90 8.62 -25.41
N GLY A 437 -20.07 9.66 -25.44
CA GLY A 437 -18.72 9.66 -25.99
C GLY A 437 -17.66 9.40 -24.91
N TYR A 438 -16.57 8.74 -25.29
CA TYR A 438 -15.50 8.32 -24.38
C TYR A 438 -14.13 8.75 -24.90
N GLN A 439 -13.29 9.25 -23.99
CA GLN A 439 -11.87 9.50 -24.23
C GLN A 439 -11.05 8.93 -23.06
N VAL A 440 -10.10 8.04 -23.38
CA VAL A 440 -9.19 7.41 -22.42
C VAL A 440 -8.01 8.33 -22.19
N GLY A 441 -7.74 8.66 -20.92
CA GLY A 441 -6.57 9.44 -20.52
C GLY A 441 -6.71 10.94 -20.73
N LEU A 442 -5.63 11.64 -20.36
CA LEU A 442 -5.45 13.07 -20.62
C LEU A 442 -4.68 13.29 -21.92
N PHE A 443 -4.95 14.39 -22.63
CA PHE A 443 -4.19 14.84 -23.79
C PHE A 443 -2.69 14.95 -23.46
N GLY A 444 -2.34 15.51 -22.30
CA GLY A 444 -0.95 15.60 -21.88
C GLY A 444 -0.26 14.24 -21.66
N GLU A 445 -1.01 13.23 -21.21
CA GLU A 445 -0.51 11.85 -21.08
C GLU A 445 -0.29 11.23 -22.47
N GLU A 446 -1.30 11.31 -23.34
CA GLU A 446 -1.27 10.77 -24.70
C GLU A 446 -0.11 11.35 -25.54
N ASN A 447 0.11 12.66 -25.42
CA ASN A 447 1.16 13.38 -26.14
C ASN A 447 2.50 13.42 -25.38
N LYS A 448 2.57 12.76 -24.21
CA LYS A 448 3.75 12.60 -23.37
C LYS A 448 4.47 13.92 -23.08
N ILE A 449 3.73 14.99 -22.79
CA ILE A 449 4.31 16.36 -22.67
C ILE A 449 5.25 16.52 -21.48
N TYR A 450 5.27 15.53 -20.58
CA TYR A 450 6.23 15.37 -19.48
C TYR A 450 7.63 14.91 -19.95
N MET A 451 7.79 14.42 -21.19
CA MET A 451 9.09 14.02 -21.76
C MET A 451 9.82 15.19 -22.44
N GLN A 452 11.15 15.14 -22.44
CA GLN A 452 11.98 16.06 -23.23
C GLN A 452 11.87 15.71 -24.72
N GLY A 453 11.59 16.70 -25.58
CA GLY A 453 11.40 16.49 -27.02
C GLY A 453 10.02 15.97 -27.43
N ALA A 454 9.05 15.97 -26.52
CA ALA A 454 7.65 15.66 -26.82
C ALA A 454 7.01 16.67 -27.80
N LYS A 455 5.79 16.37 -28.25
CA LYS A 455 5.02 17.23 -29.15
C LYS A 455 4.93 18.65 -28.56
N ASN A 456 5.20 19.64 -29.41
CA ASN A 456 5.13 21.04 -29.00
C ASN A 456 3.67 21.41 -28.68
N VAL A 457 3.42 21.68 -27.40
CA VAL A 457 2.22 22.39 -26.92
C VAL A 457 2.57 23.85 -26.66
N GLU A 458 1.57 24.72 -26.73
CA GLU A 458 1.75 26.12 -26.38
C GLU A 458 1.77 26.28 -24.85
N TRP A 459 2.97 26.43 -24.31
CA TRP A 459 3.19 26.70 -22.90
C TRP A 459 2.98 28.19 -22.60
N ILE A 460 2.09 28.50 -21.66
CA ILE A 460 1.77 29.86 -21.23
C ILE A 460 2.42 30.20 -19.89
N ALA A 461 2.48 31.49 -19.55
CA ALA A 461 2.87 31.94 -18.22
C ALA A 461 1.81 31.53 -17.18
N THR A 462 2.21 31.30 -15.93
CA THR A 462 1.31 30.81 -14.87
C THR A 462 0.43 31.89 -14.23
N ASN A 463 0.51 33.14 -14.70
CA ASN A 463 -0.24 34.26 -14.14
C ASN A 463 -1.75 34.02 -14.32
N ASN A 464 -2.53 34.17 -13.25
CA ASN A 464 -3.99 34.00 -13.20
C ASN A 464 -4.54 32.56 -13.34
N LEU A 465 -3.75 31.54 -13.00
CA LEU A 465 -4.18 30.13 -13.10
C LEU A 465 -4.61 29.47 -11.79
N THR A 466 -4.64 30.21 -10.67
CA THR A 466 -4.87 29.66 -9.32
C THR A 466 -6.17 28.88 -9.14
N ASP A 467 -7.22 29.16 -9.91
CA ASP A 467 -8.53 28.51 -9.80
C ASP A 467 -8.85 27.57 -10.98
N HIS A 468 -7.90 27.34 -11.89
CA HIS A 468 -8.11 26.48 -13.05
C HIS A 468 -7.83 25.01 -12.70
N PRO A 469 -8.77 24.08 -12.94
CA PRO A 469 -8.50 22.65 -12.81
C PRO A 469 -7.72 22.15 -14.03
N LEU A 470 -7.11 20.96 -13.90
CA LEU A 470 -6.44 20.23 -14.99
C LEU A 470 -5.35 21.07 -15.67
N ILE A 471 -4.25 21.30 -14.95
CA ILE A 471 -3.11 22.06 -15.47
C ILE A 471 -1.87 21.20 -15.40
N TRP A 472 -1.10 21.22 -16.48
CA TRP A 472 0.27 20.74 -16.50
C TRP A 472 1.22 21.89 -16.17
N TYR A 473 2.04 21.71 -15.15
CA TYR A 473 3.09 22.66 -14.79
C TYR A 473 4.45 22.11 -15.22
N LYS A 474 5.32 23.00 -15.70
CA LYS A 474 6.69 22.65 -16.08
C LYS A 474 7.67 23.71 -15.60
N THR A 475 8.78 23.25 -15.04
CA THR A 475 9.94 24.05 -14.70
C THR A 475 11.21 23.26 -14.97
N THR A 476 12.36 23.90 -14.80
CA THR A 476 13.68 23.27 -14.83
C THR A 476 14.48 23.75 -13.63
N PHE A 477 15.16 22.82 -12.97
CA PHE A 477 16.02 23.11 -11.83
C PHE A 477 17.32 22.32 -11.94
N ALA A 478 18.37 22.81 -11.29
CA ALA A 478 19.65 22.10 -11.21
C ALA A 478 19.58 21.03 -10.12
N THR A 479 20.32 19.93 -10.27
CA THR A 479 20.46 18.94 -9.20
C THR A 479 21.04 19.60 -7.95
N PRO A 480 20.38 19.47 -6.77
CA PRO A 480 20.95 19.97 -5.52
C PRO A 480 22.32 19.36 -5.21
N ALA A 481 23.18 20.09 -4.51
CA ALA A 481 24.49 19.60 -4.13
C ALA A 481 24.41 18.58 -2.97
N GLY A 482 25.33 17.62 -2.95
CA GLY A 482 25.44 16.60 -1.89
C GLY A 482 24.91 15.23 -2.33
N ASN A 483 24.85 14.31 -1.36
CA ASN A 483 24.39 12.92 -1.55
C ASN A 483 23.19 12.59 -0.64
N ASP A 484 22.65 13.58 0.06
CA ASP A 484 21.49 13.40 0.92
C ASP A 484 20.25 13.09 0.06
N ALA A 485 19.31 12.34 0.63
CA ALA A 485 18.03 12.10 -0.01
C ALA A 485 17.28 13.43 -0.25
N VAL A 486 16.65 13.55 -1.41
CA VAL A 486 15.87 14.73 -1.79
C VAL A 486 14.43 14.36 -2.06
N THR A 487 13.54 15.32 -1.78
CA THR A 487 12.10 15.20 -1.94
C THR A 487 11.53 16.53 -2.40
N LEU A 488 10.33 16.50 -2.98
CA LEU A 488 9.62 17.71 -3.40
C LEU A 488 8.57 18.05 -2.36
N ASP A 489 8.65 19.27 -1.82
CA ASP A 489 7.58 19.83 -1.02
C ASP A 489 6.44 20.28 -1.95
N LEU A 490 5.33 19.53 -1.92
CA LEU A 490 4.14 19.78 -2.71
C LEU A 490 3.01 20.40 -1.88
N THR A 491 3.28 20.89 -0.66
CA THR A 491 2.26 21.41 0.27
C THR A 491 1.37 22.50 -0.33
N GLY A 492 1.91 23.30 -1.26
CA GLY A 492 1.15 24.35 -1.97
C GLY A 492 0.25 23.86 -3.11
N MET A 493 0.24 22.55 -3.42
CA MET A 493 -0.48 21.98 -4.55
C MET A 493 -1.84 21.39 -4.13
N GLY A 494 -2.54 20.74 -5.08
CA GLY A 494 -3.79 20.01 -4.84
C GLY A 494 -3.61 18.50 -4.94
N LYS A 495 -4.00 17.94 -6.09
CA LYS A 495 -3.78 16.55 -6.48
C LYS A 495 -3.15 16.48 -7.87
N GLY A 496 -2.27 15.52 -8.09
CA GLY A 496 -1.72 15.26 -9.41
C GLY A 496 -0.73 14.10 -9.40
N GLU A 497 0.18 14.14 -10.36
CA GLU A 497 1.32 13.25 -10.50
C GLU A 497 2.52 14.12 -10.89
N VAL A 498 3.71 13.73 -10.46
CA VAL A 498 4.95 14.48 -10.74
C VAL A 498 5.87 13.62 -11.59
N TRP A 499 6.50 14.25 -12.58
CA TRP A 499 7.55 13.64 -13.39
C TRP A 499 8.86 14.42 -13.22
N VAL A 500 9.95 13.69 -13.09
CA VAL A 500 11.31 14.23 -13.12
C VAL A 500 12.05 13.54 -14.26
N ASN A 501 12.50 14.33 -15.25
CA ASN A 501 13.20 13.82 -16.44
C ASN A 501 12.42 12.74 -17.22
N GLY A 502 11.10 12.83 -17.23
CA GLY A 502 10.21 11.87 -17.91
C GLY A 502 9.81 10.66 -17.06
N GLU A 503 10.44 10.45 -15.91
CA GLU A 503 10.10 9.38 -14.97
C GLU A 503 9.07 9.88 -13.96
N SER A 504 7.98 9.13 -13.78
CA SER A 504 6.98 9.48 -12.78
C SER A 504 7.48 9.13 -11.39
N ILE A 505 7.60 10.15 -10.53
CA ILE A 505 7.93 9.97 -9.12
C ILE A 505 6.69 9.67 -8.26
N GLY A 506 5.52 9.59 -8.90
CA GLY A 506 4.28 9.13 -8.29
C GLY A 506 3.23 10.21 -8.07
N ARG A 507 2.09 9.77 -7.54
CA ARG A 507 0.92 10.62 -7.28
C ARG A 507 1.16 11.54 -6.08
N TYR A 508 0.52 12.68 -6.07
CA TYR A 508 0.37 13.48 -4.85
C TYR A 508 -1.09 13.88 -4.64
N TRP A 509 -1.48 14.02 -3.38
CA TRP A 509 -2.82 14.48 -3.02
C TRP A 509 -2.80 15.23 -1.69
N VAL A 510 -2.10 16.36 -1.68
CA VAL A 510 -1.90 17.16 -0.47
C VAL A 510 -3.17 17.89 -0.01
N SER A 511 -4.14 18.12 -0.91
CA SER A 511 -5.42 18.72 -0.52
C SER A 511 -6.31 17.78 0.29
N PHE A 512 -6.04 16.47 0.27
CA PHE A 512 -6.76 15.49 1.09
C PHE A 512 -6.11 15.39 2.48
N ARG A 513 -6.62 16.22 3.39
CA ARG A 513 -6.12 16.32 4.76
C ARG A 513 -6.63 15.18 5.63
N ALA A 514 -5.76 14.69 6.51
CA ALA A 514 -6.08 13.78 7.59
C ALA A 514 -6.89 14.48 8.70
N PRO A 515 -7.45 13.74 9.68
CA PRO A 515 -8.16 14.33 10.82
C PRO A 515 -7.34 15.34 11.62
N SER A 516 -6.01 15.20 11.67
CA SER A 516 -5.10 16.19 12.26
C SER A 516 -5.04 17.53 11.50
N GLY A 517 -5.59 17.60 10.30
CA GLY A 517 -5.53 18.76 9.40
C GLY A 517 -4.28 18.79 8.51
N GLN A 518 -3.34 17.84 8.68
CA GLN A 518 -2.16 17.71 7.82
C GLN A 518 -2.41 16.73 6.68
N PRO A 519 -1.80 16.92 5.50
CA PRO A 519 -1.84 15.92 4.44
C PRO A 519 -1.07 14.64 4.82
N SER A 520 -1.52 13.47 4.37
CA SER A 520 -0.84 12.19 4.64
C SER A 520 0.56 12.08 4.02
N GLN A 521 0.91 12.97 3.09
CA GLN A 521 2.23 13.10 2.47
C GLN A 521 3.04 14.30 3.01
N SER A 522 2.70 14.82 4.19
CA SER A 522 3.54 15.84 4.84
C SER A 522 4.90 15.25 5.21
N LEU A 523 5.95 16.08 5.13
CA LEU A 523 7.32 15.70 5.50
C LEU A 523 7.52 15.47 6.99
#